data_AF-A0AA36GHP7-F1
#
_entry.id   AF-A0AA36GHP7-F1
#
_cell.length_a   1.000
_cell.length_b   1.000
_cell.length_c   1.000
_cell.angle_alpha   90.00
_cell.angle_beta   90.00
_cell.angle_gamma   90.00
#
_symmetry.space_group_name_H-M   'P 1'
#
loop_
_entity.id
_entity.type
_entity.pdbx_description
1 polymer ?
#
loop_
_entity_poly.entity_id
_entity_poly.type
_entity_poly.pdbx_seq_one_letter_code
_entity_poly.pdbx_strand_id
1 'polypeptide(L)'
;MRLLLVFLAVILLAEGHVSYIGLPSLCGVCQKLTGFVKTIGGKVDGRQLAMAFCDRTAPFLLRGPCRSLVADKMGAIVNLLKQKIDPTKICTILKICKN
;
A
#
# COMPACT_ATOMS: atom_id res chain seq x y z
N MET A 1 33.44 -6.72 -20.81
CA MET A 1 32.07 -6.36 -21.23
C MET A 1 30.97 -7.08 -20.46
N ARG A 2 31.09 -8.40 -20.16
CA ARG A 2 30.10 -9.14 -19.34
C ARG A 2 29.96 -8.62 -17.90
N LEU A 3 31.05 -8.16 -17.26
CA LEU A 3 31.01 -7.62 -15.89
C LEU A 3 30.18 -6.32 -15.80
N LEU A 4 30.23 -5.46 -16.82
CA LEU A 4 29.49 -4.18 -16.84
C LEU A 4 27.96 -4.37 -16.86
N LEU A 5 27.48 -5.40 -17.57
CA LEU A 5 26.06 -5.76 -17.61
C LEU A 5 25.57 -6.28 -16.26
N VAL A 6 26.42 -7.03 -15.53
CA VAL A 6 26.11 -7.51 -14.18
C VAL A 6 26.05 -6.32 -13.22
N PHE A 7 26.99 -5.37 -13.31
CA PHE A 7 26.94 -4.16 -12.50
C PHE A 7 25.71 -3.29 -12.80
N LEU A 8 25.31 -3.13 -14.08
CA LEU A 8 24.08 -2.42 -14.44
C LEU A 8 22.82 -3.12 -13.91
N ALA A 9 22.76 -4.46 -13.98
CA ALA A 9 21.66 -5.23 -13.41
C ALA A 9 21.60 -5.09 -11.87
N VAL A 10 22.75 -5.08 -11.20
CA VAL A 10 22.84 -4.87 -9.74
C VAL A 10 22.45 -3.44 -9.35
N ILE A 11 22.81 -2.43 -10.15
CA ILE A 11 22.42 -1.04 -9.92
C ILE A 11 20.91 -0.84 -10.12
N LEU A 12 20.29 -1.48 -11.13
CA LEU A 12 18.83 -1.51 -11.28
C LEU A 12 18.11 -2.16 -10.09
N LEU A 13 18.78 -3.04 -9.34
CA LEU A 13 18.22 -3.67 -8.14
C LEU A 13 18.48 -2.85 -6.86
N ALA A 14 19.49 -1.97 -6.86
CA ALA A 14 19.92 -1.20 -5.70
C ALA A 14 19.17 0.13 -5.52
N GLU A 15 18.67 0.72 -6.61
CA GLU A 15 17.77 1.87 -6.56
C GLU A 15 16.38 1.34 -6.14
N GLY A 16 16.08 1.43 -4.84
CA GLY A 16 14.94 0.79 -4.20
C GLY A 16 13.59 0.93 -4.92
N HIS A 17 12.70 -0.01 -4.59
CA HIS A 17 11.40 -0.38 -5.19
C HIS A 17 11.51 -1.55 -6.18
N VAL A 18 11.53 -2.78 -5.66
CA VAL A 18 10.44 -3.76 -5.82
C VAL A 18 10.89 -5.10 -5.22
N SER A 19 10.19 -5.55 -4.17
CA SER A 19 10.20 -6.96 -3.76
C SER A 19 9.62 -7.83 -4.88
N TYR A 20 10.47 -8.34 -5.79
CA TYR A 20 10.08 -9.29 -6.85
C TYR A 20 10.05 -10.75 -6.38
N ILE A 21 9.59 -11.01 -5.15
CA ILE A 21 9.16 -12.34 -4.71
C ILE A 21 7.74 -12.17 -4.19
N GLY A 22 6.78 -12.36 -5.09
CA GLY A 22 5.38 -11.99 -4.96
C GLY A 22 4.60 -12.83 -3.93
N LEU A 23 4.90 -12.64 -2.66
CA LEU A 23 3.98 -13.02 -1.59
C LEU A 23 2.97 -11.88 -1.40
N PRO A 24 1.66 -12.16 -1.42
CA PRO A 24 0.67 -11.13 -1.09
C PRO A 24 0.95 -10.62 0.33
N SER A 25 1.34 -9.34 0.44
CA SER A 25 1.62 -8.69 1.72
C SER A 25 0.58 -7.63 2.05
N LEU A 26 0.30 -7.47 3.36
CA LEU A 26 -0.60 -6.44 3.84
C LEU A 26 -0.06 -5.02 3.56
N CYS A 27 1.26 -4.87 3.45
CA CYS A 27 1.89 -3.61 3.05
C CYS A 27 1.49 -3.17 1.64
N GLY A 28 1.59 -4.05 0.64
CA GLY A 28 1.19 -3.73 -0.73
C GLY A 28 -0.30 -3.43 -0.86
N VAL A 29 -1.14 -4.14 -0.09
CA VAL A 29 -2.58 -3.84 -0.01
C VAL A 29 -2.82 -2.47 0.61
N CYS A 30 -2.13 -2.13 1.70
CA CYS A 30 -2.23 -0.82 2.32
C CYS A 30 -1.86 0.31 1.36
N GLN A 31 -0.73 0.19 0.64
CA GLN A 31 -0.27 1.25 -0.28
C GLN A 31 -1.27 1.51 -1.42
N LYS A 32 -1.88 0.45 -1.95
CA LYS A 32 -2.95 0.60 -2.96
C LYS A 32 -4.21 1.19 -2.34
N LEU A 33 -4.58 0.76 -1.13
CA LEU A 33 -5.74 1.26 -0.40
C LEU A 33 -5.59 2.76 -0.09
N THR A 34 -4.45 3.23 0.40
CA THR A 34 -4.24 4.66 0.71
C THR A 34 -4.33 5.53 -0.55
N GLY A 35 -3.82 5.05 -1.68
CA GLY A 35 -4.02 5.68 -2.99
C GLY A 35 -5.51 5.73 -3.39
N PHE A 36 -6.24 4.63 -3.23
CA PHE A 36 -7.67 4.58 -3.49
C PHE A 36 -8.46 5.54 -2.60
N VAL A 37 -8.16 5.58 -1.30
CA VAL A 37 -8.81 6.47 -0.33
C VAL A 37 -8.54 7.94 -0.66
N LYS A 38 -7.33 8.27 -1.15
CA LYS A 38 -7.01 9.60 -1.65
C LYS A 38 -7.92 10.00 -2.82
N THR A 39 -8.17 9.09 -3.77
CA THR A 39 -9.02 9.37 -4.94
C THR A 39 -10.48 9.63 -4.57
N ILE A 40 -11.03 8.91 -3.57
CA ILE A 40 -12.45 9.05 -3.18
C ILE A 40 -12.72 10.17 -2.16
N GLY A 41 -11.68 10.88 -1.69
CA GLY A 41 -11.84 12.11 -0.90
C GLY A 41 -12.42 11.95 0.51
N GLY A 42 -12.35 10.75 1.12
CA GLY A 42 -12.71 10.54 2.53
C GLY A 42 -14.19 10.76 2.90
N LYS A 43 -15.13 10.58 1.95
CA LYS A 43 -16.59 10.66 2.17
C LYS A 43 -17.10 9.51 3.06
N VAL A 44 -18.36 9.60 3.55
CA VAL A 44 -19.03 8.53 4.32
C VAL A 44 -19.06 7.21 3.53
N ASP A 45 -19.33 7.28 2.22
CA ASP A 45 -19.23 6.15 1.29
C ASP A 45 -17.80 5.63 1.15
N GLY A 46 -16.79 6.41 1.53
CA GLY A 46 -15.38 6.07 1.43
C GLY A 46 -15.03 4.81 2.21
N ARG A 47 -15.64 4.60 3.38
CA ARG A 47 -15.45 3.36 4.16
C ARG A 47 -16.03 2.16 3.44
N GLN A 48 -17.24 2.27 2.88
CA GLN A 48 -17.88 1.20 2.14
C GLN A 48 -17.12 0.87 0.85
N LEU A 49 -16.67 1.89 0.13
CA LEU A 49 -15.84 1.76 -1.07
C LEU A 49 -14.49 1.12 -0.76
N ALA A 50 -13.88 1.44 0.38
CA ALA A 50 -12.64 0.80 0.83
C ALA A 50 -12.84 -0.68 1.20
N MET A 51 -13.98 -1.04 1.79
CA MET A 51 -14.33 -2.45 2.01
C MET A 51 -14.51 -3.19 0.67
N ALA A 52 -15.24 -2.58 -0.27
CA ALA A 52 -15.41 -3.14 -1.62
C ALA A 52 -14.06 -3.26 -2.37
N PHE A 53 -13.14 -2.31 -2.16
CA PHE A 53 -11.78 -2.39 -2.68
C PHE A 53 -11.05 -3.63 -2.14
N CYS A 54 -11.17 -3.93 -0.85
CA CYS A 54 -10.57 -5.12 -0.26
C CYS A 54 -11.10 -6.40 -0.90
N ASP A 55 -12.41 -6.51 -1.12
CA ASP A 55 -13.01 -7.72 -1.67
C ASP A 55 -12.65 -7.93 -3.16
N ARG A 56 -12.51 -6.84 -3.93
CA ARG A 56 -12.23 -6.89 -5.37
C ARG A 56 -10.74 -6.93 -5.72
N THR A 57 -9.89 -6.27 -4.93
CA THR A 57 -8.49 -6.02 -5.31
C THR A 57 -7.50 -6.76 -4.42
N ALA A 58 -7.83 -7.02 -3.15
CA ALA A 58 -6.91 -7.73 -2.29
C ALA A 58 -6.87 -9.23 -2.66
N PRO A 59 -5.67 -9.86 -2.63
CA PRO A 59 -5.53 -11.31 -2.74
C PRO A 59 -6.44 -12.02 -1.73
N PHE A 60 -6.97 -13.19 -2.09
CA PHE A 60 -7.97 -13.90 -1.29
C PHE A 60 -7.60 -14.01 0.20
N LEU A 61 -6.35 -14.43 0.48
CA LEU A 61 -5.82 -14.58 1.84
C LEU A 61 -5.71 -13.26 2.63
N LEU A 62 -5.66 -12.12 1.94
CA LEU A 62 -5.53 -10.80 2.54
C LEU A 62 -6.86 -10.03 2.61
N ARG A 63 -7.97 -10.55 2.09
CA ARG A 63 -9.26 -9.85 2.15
C ARG A 63 -9.69 -9.57 3.59
N GLY A 64 -9.58 -10.55 4.47
CA GLY A 64 -9.85 -10.38 5.91
C GLY A 64 -8.95 -9.31 6.55
N PRO A 65 -7.62 -9.48 6.51
CA PRO A 65 -6.66 -8.46 6.97
C PRO A 65 -6.88 -7.06 6.37
N CYS A 66 -7.25 -6.97 5.10
CA CYS A 66 -7.58 -5.70 4.45
C CYS A 66 -8.82 -5.05 5.05
N ARG A 67 -9.88 -5.82 5.31
CA ARG A 67 -11.09 -5.29 5.96
C ARG A 67 -10.80 -4.83 7.39
N SER A 68 -9.99 -5.57 8.14
CA SER A 68 -9.51 -5.11 9.47
C SER A 68 -8.71 -3.82 9.38
N LEU A 69 -7.82 -3.72 8.38
CA LEU A 69 -7.09 -2.49 8.10
C LEU A 69 -8.03 -1.30 7.83
N VAL A 70 -9.07 -1.48 7.00
CA VAL A 70 -10.07 -0.44 6.75
C VAL A 70 -10.86 -0.11 8.02
N ALA A 71 -11.27 -1.11 8.79
CA ALA A 71 -12.04 -0.89 10.02
C ALA A 71 -11.25 -0.05 11.04
N ASP A 72 -9.98 -0.38 11.24
CA ASP A 72 -9.14 0.15 12.32
C ASP A 72 -8.38 1.42 11.91
N LYS A 73 -7.92 1.50 10.66
CA LYS A 73 -6.97 2.53 10.22
C LYS A 73 -7.56 3.56 9.27
N MET A 74 -8.76 3.36 8.72
CA MET A 74 -9.34 4.29 7.74
C MET A 74 -9.41 5.74 8.23
N GLY A 75 -9.81 5.97 9.48
CA GLY A 75 -9.83 7.32 10.06
C GLY A 75 -8.44 7.96 10.09
N ALA A 76 -7.42 7.18 10.47
CA ALA A 76 -6.03 7.65 10.47
C ALA A 76 -5.51 7.90 9.04
N ILE A 77 -5.83 7.03 8.08
CA ILE A 77 -5.47 7.22 6.66
C ILE A 77 -6.04 8.55 6.15
N VAL A 78 -7.34 8.81 6.38
CA VAL A 78 -7.99 10.07 5.97
C VAL A 78 -7.34 11.28 6.64
N ASN A 79 -7.03 11.20 7.94
CA ASN A 79 -6.39 12.30 8.66
C ASN A 79 -4.97 12.58 8.15
N LEU A 80 -4.19 11.54 7.86
CA LEU A 80 -2.85 11.70 7.28
C LEU A 80 -2.90 12.27 5.86
N LEU A 81 -3.87 11.86 5.05
CA LEU A 81 -4.11 12.44 3.72
C LEU A 81 -4.48 13.93 3.80
N LYS A 82 -5.31 14.33 4.78
CA LYS A 82 -5.62 15.75 5.04
C LYS A 82 -4.38 16.57 5.43
N GLN A 83 -3.43 15.95 6.10
CA GLN A 83 -2.11 16.52 6.42
C GLN A 83 -1.15 16.52 5.22
N LYS A 84 -1.62 16.15 4.01
CA LYS A 84 -0.82 16.07 2.78
C LYS A 84 0.35 15.08 2.86
N ILE A 85 0.25 14.08 3.75
CA ILE A 85 1.24 13.01 3.81
C ILE A 85 1.13 12.14 2.56
N ASP A 86 2.29 11.79 2.00
CA ASP A 86 2.35 10.96 0.80
C ASP A 86 1.76 9.56 1.06
N PRO A 87 0.82 9.06 0.21
CA PRO A 87 0.19 7.75 0.37
C PRO A 87 1.17 6.57 0.52
N THR A 88 2.37 6.68 -0.07
CA THR A 88 3.41 5.65 0.01
C THR A 88 4.03 5.56 1.41
N LYS A 89 4.03 6.67 2.16
CA LYS A 89 4.59 6.78 3.52
C LYS A 89 3.57 6.48 4.62
N ILE A 90 2.28 6.65 4.31
CA ILE A 90 1.18 6.42 5.29
C ILE A 90 1.25 5.03 5.89
N CYS A 91 1.50 4.00 5.07
CA CYS A 91 1.52 2.62 5.55
C CYS A 91 2.69 2.30 6.49
N THR A 92 3.81 3.02 6.36
CA THR A 92 4.94 2.94 7.29
C THR A 92 4.62 3.66 8.60
N ILE A 93 4.01 4.85 8.53
CA ILE A 93 3.56 5.61 9.72
C ILE A 93 2.56 4.80 10.55
N LEU A 94 1.65 4.09 9.87
CA LEU A 94 0.67 3.20 10.50
C LEU A 94 1.27 1.85 10.94
N LYS A 95 2.58 1.65 10.77
CA LYS A 95 3.34 0.44 11.13
C LYS A 95 2.86 -0.84 10.43
N ILE A 96 2.27 -0.70 9.24
CA ILE A 96 1.83 -1.84 8.40
C ILE A 96 2.98 -2.29 7.51
N CYS A 97 3.69 -1.33 6.93
CA CYS A 97 4.94 -1.56 6.21
C CYS A 97 6.11 -1.37 7.18
N LYS A 98 7.14 -2.22 7.06
CA LYS A 98 8.44 -1.94 7.65
C LYS A 98 9.17 -0.89 6.80
N ASN A 99 10.04 -0.13 7.47
CA ASN A 99 10.90 0.88 6.84
C ASN A 99 12.09 0.24 6.15
#